data_AF-A0A1F6C372-F1
#
_entry.id   AF-A0A1F6C372-F1
#
_cell.length_a   1.000
_cell.length_b   1.000
_cell.length_c   1.000
_cell.angle_alpha   90.00
_cell.angle_beta   90.00
_cell.angle_gamma   90.00
#
_symmetry.space_group_name_H-M   'P 1'
#
loop_
_entity.id
_entity.type
_entity.pdbx_description
1 polymer ?
#
loop_
_entity_poly.entity_id
_entity_poly.type
_entity_poly.pdbx_seq_one_letter_code
_entity_poly.pdbx_strand_id
1 'polypeptide(L)'
;MGNTVGSANTDFWNLKTKDDAYIIGLWCADGYCWTSSIGISNTDSDLIEKFREFFLRFFSADRLKLMIYHPDKFKRRTKAYHLYVNSRPLLRRFKEFKDNATKFINGDLILPYMAGRFDGDGSIAKDFYSDCRIVYGSLGEAQNDLALVLSLGFQKMKIYNYRTAKTFCLYFSRLETNKFLSLIYPYSVRLQKSVFAPRRDLAVIG
;
A
#
# COMPACT_ATOMS: atom_id res chain seq x y z
N MET A 1 -25.38 26.46 -9.40
CA MET A 1 -24.31 26.78 -8.43
C MET A 1 -24.72 26.22 -7.09
N GLY A 2 -23.95 25.28 -6.54
CA GLY A 2 -24.21 24.68 -5.23
C GLY A 2 -22.89 24.29 -4.60
N ASN A 3 -22.17 25.28 -4.06
CA ASN A 3 -21.03 25.01 -3.20
C ASN A 3 -21.56 24.66 -1.82
N THR A 4 -21.91 23.38 -1.61
CA THR A 4 -22.21 22.89 -0.27
C THR A 4 -20.89 22.75 0.48
N VAL A 5 -20.54 23.82 1.18
CA VAL A 5 -19.43 23.86 2.13
C VAL A 5 -19.83 22.99 3.32
N GLY A 6 -19.10 21.90 3.53
CA GLY A 6 -18.93 21.24 4.83
C GLY A 6 -20.19 20.71 5.52
N SER A 7 -20.73 19.59 5.06
CA SER A 7 -21.32 18.65 6.02
C SER A 7 -20.17 17.93 6.73
N ALA A 8 -19.98 18.27 8.00
CA ALA A 8 -19.10 17.58 8.94
C ALA A 8 -19.72 16.23 9.34
N ASN A 9 -19.96 15.37 8.35
CA ASN A 9 -20.41 14.02 8.64
C ASN A 9 -19.20 13.23 9.17
N THR A 10 -19.07 13.18 10.49
CA THR A 10 -17.99 12.50 11.22
C THR A 10 -17.90 11.00 10.91
N ASP A 11 -18.94 10.44 10.28
CA ASP A 11 -19.06 9.03 9.92
C ASP A 11 -18.89 8.73 8.42
N PHE A 12 -18.26 9.62 7.63
CA PHE A 12 -18.11 9.42 6.19
C PHE A 12 -17.53 8.03 5.83
N TRP A 13 -16.52 7.58 6.59
CA TRP A 13 -16.00 6.22 6.54
C TRP A 13 -15.26 5.91 7.83
N ASN A 14 -15.43 4.67 8.30
CA ASN A 14 -14.68 4.05 9.38
C ASN A 14 -14.06 2.77 8.83
N LEU A 15 -12.81 2.48 9.20
CA LEU A 15 -12.12 1.23 8.87
C LEU A 15 -12.91 0.05 9.43
N LYS A 16 -13.43 -0.83 8.56
CA LYS A 16 -14.33 -1.93 8.96
C LYS A 16 -13.89 -3.31 8.51
N THR A 17 -13.06 -3.41 7.47
CA THR A 17 -12.76 -4.69 6.82
C THR A 17 -11.27 -4.86 6.53
N LYS A 18 -10.87 -6.08 6.19
CA LYS A 18 -9.52 -6.39 5.70
C LYS A 18 -9.22 -5.67 4.39
N ASP A 19 -10.20 -5.55 3.50
CA ASP A 19 -10.07 -4.78 2.26
C ASP A 19 -9.83 -3.29 2.54
N ASP A 20 -10.54 -2.72 3.53
CA ASP A 20 -10.32 -1.34 3.97
C ASP A 20 -8.87 -1.16 4.49
N ALA A 21 -8.37 -2.10 5.30
CA ALA A 21 -7.00 -2.07 5.80
C ALA A 21 -5.97 -2.16 4.65
N TYR A 22 -6.22 -3.04 3.66
CA TYR A 22 -5.41 -3.12 2.45
C TYR A 22 -5.37 -1.79 1.69
N ILE A 23 -6.53 -1.13 1.50
CA ILE A 23 -6.61 0.15 0.82
C ILE A 23 -5.85 1.26 1.57
N ILE A 24 -5.91 1.28 2.91
CA ILE A 24 -5.10 2.21 3.72
C ILE A 24 -3.62 1.94 3.48
N GLY A 25 -3.19 0.68 3.56
CA GLY A 25 -1.80 0.29 3.32
C GLY A 25 -1.32 0.73 1.94
N LEU A 26 -2.11 0.46 0.90
CA LEU A 26 -1.81 0.84 -0.47
C LEU A 26 -1.75 2.37 -0.64
N TRP A 27 -2.66 3.12 0.00
CA TRP A 27 -2.62 4.59 -0.03
C TRP A 27 -1.43 5.16 0.73
N CYS A 28 -1.00 4.54 1.82
CA CYS A 28 0.18 5.00 2.54
C CYS A 28 1.46 4.91 1.69
N ALA A 29 1.52 3.95 0.76
CA ALA A 29 2.60 3.79 -0.21
C ALA A 29 2.44 4.75 -1.42
N ASP A 30 1.39 4.58 -2.22
CA ASP A 30 1.22 5.28 -3.52
C ASP A 30 0.11 6.33 -3.53
N GLY A 31 -0.30 6.78 -2.34
CA GLY A 31 -1.38 7.73 -2.17
C GLY A 31 -1.10 9.06 -2.86
N TYR A 32 -2.09 9.53 -3.60
CA TYR A 32 -2.12 10.90 -4.09
C TYR A 32 -2.99 11.77 -3.18
N CYS A 33 -2.49 12.97 -2.89
CA CYS A 33 -3.32 14.03 -2.37
C CYS A 33 -2.92 15.39 -2.95
N TRP A 34 -3.92 16.21 -3.25
CA TRP A 34 -3.70 17.60 -3.64
C TRP A 34 -4.92 18.44 -3.28
N THR A 35 -4.72 19.48 -2.45
CA THR A 35 -5.78 20.34 -1.90
C THR A 35 -6.89 19.54 -1.20
N SER A 36 -7.96 19.18 -1.92
CA SER A 36 -9.12 18.41 -1.46
C SER A 36 -9.27 17.06 -2.16
N SER A 37 -8.35 16.73 -3.07
CA SER A 37 -8.31 15.47 -3.79
C SER A 37 -7.62 14.40 -2.95
N ILE A 38 -8.21 13.22 -2.97
CA ILE A 38 -7.59 11.97 -2.52
C ILE A 38 -7.63 10.97 -3.67
N GLY A 39 -6.55 10.21 -3.83
CA GLY A 39 -6.41 9.26 -4.91
C GLY A 39 -5.23 8.33 -4.73
N ILE A 40 -4.89 7.63 -5.81
CA ILE A 40 -3.71 6.79 -5.96
C ILE A 40 -3.04 7.08 -7.30
N SER A 41 -1.71 7.01 -7.34
CA SER A 41 -0.94 7.08 -8.58
C SER A 41 -0.02 5.86 -8.67
N ASN A 42 -0.30 4.94 -9.59
CA ASN A 42 0.47 3.70 -9.74
C ASN A 42 0.60 3.31 -11.23
N THR A 43 1.56 2.45 -11.55
CA THR A 43 1.78 1.89 -12.89
C THR A 43 1.04 0.57 -13.15
N ASP A 44 0.71 -0.18 -12.09
CA ASP A 44 -0.12 -1.38 -12.12
C ASP A 44 -1.61 -0.98 -12.14
N SER A 45 -2.31 -1.31 -13.21
CA SER A 45 -3.73 -1.00 -13.38
C SER A 45 -4.64 -1.73 -12.39
N ASP A 46 -4.22 -2.87 -11.85
CA ASP A 46 -5.10 -3.65 -10.97
C ASP A 46 -5.11 -3.07 -9.55
N LEU A 47 -4.01 -2.42 -9.14
CA LEU A 47 -3.98 -1.62 -7.91
C LEU A 47 -4.88 -0.38 -8.05
N ILE A 48 -4.94 0.20 -9.24
CA ILE A 48 -5.85 1.31 -9.55
C ILE A 48 -7.31 0.84 -9.51
N GLU A 49 -7.61 -0.33 -10.10
CA GLU A 49 -8.97 -0.87 -10.07
C GLU A 49 -9.39 -1.23 -8.65
N LYS A 50 -8.49 -1.79 -7.82
CA LYS A 50 -8.77 -2.02 -6.39
C LYS A 50 -9.14 -0.72 -5.65
N PHE A 51 -8.42 0.36 -5.92
CA PHE A 51 -8.75 1.66 -5.34
C PHE A 51 -10.04 2.26 -5.91
N ARG A 52 -10.35 1.97 -7.18
CA ARG A 52 -11.61 2.37 -7.83
C ARG A 52 -12.81 1.66 -7.22
N GLU A 53 -12.73 0.35 -7.03
CA GLU A 53 -13.74 -0.44 -6.32
C GLU A 53 -14.02 0.16 -4.94
N PHE A 54 -12.97 0.50 -4.20
CA PHE A 54 -13.09 1.19 -2.91
C PHE A 54 -13.88 2.50 -3.01
N PHE A 55 -13.55 3.36 -3.98
CA PHE A 55 -14.23 4.65 -4.15
C PHE A 55 -15.69 4.50 -4.58
N LEU A 56 -16.01 3.52 -5.42
CA LEU A 56 -17.37 3.29 -5.90
C LEU A 56 -18.36 2.89 -4.79
N ARG A 57 -17.86 2.49 -3.62
CA ARG A 57 -18.70 2.26 -2.42
C ARG A 57 -19.27 3.55 -1.83
N PHE A 58 -18.67 4.71 -2.14
CA PHE A 58 -19.03 6.01 -1.56
C PHE A 58 -19.42 7.06 -2.60
N PHE A 59 -18.96 6.91 -3.84
CA PHE A 59 -19.13 7.89 -4.90
C PHE A 59 -19.64 7.22 -6.18
N SER A 60 -20.48 7.92 -6.93
CA SER A 60 -20.84 7.52 -8.28
C SER A 60 -19.64 7.61 -9.23
N ALA A 61 -19.64 6.80 -10.28
CA ALA A 61 -18.51 6.67 -11.20
C ALA A 61 -18.12 7.99 -11.90
N ASP A 62 -19.09 8.87 -12.17
CA ASP A 62 -18.89 10.19 -12.77
C ASP A 62 -18.07 11.15 -11.89
N ARG A 63 -18.03 10.91 -10.57
CA ARG A 63 -17.21 11.70 -9.64
C ARG A 63 -15.73 11.30 -9.65
N LEU A 64 -15.41 10.11 -10.14
CA LEU A 64 -14.05 9.59 -10.18
C LEU A 64 -13.32 10.14 -11.42
N LYS A 65 -12.12 10.63 -11.19
CA LYS A 65 -11.27 11.15 -12.27
C LYS A 65 -10.10 10.21 -12.45
N LEU A 66 -10.02 9.59 -13.62
CA LEU A 66 -8.89 8.76 -14.04
C LEU A 66 -8.09 9.51 -15.11
N MET A 67 -6.84 9.82 -14.81
CA MET A 67 -5.87 10.33 -15.77
C MET A 67 -4.89 9.23 -16.14
N ILE A 68 -4.62 9.08 -17.43
CA ILE A 68 -3.67 8.11 -17.95
C ILE A 68 -2.49 8.87 -18.55
N TYR A 69 -1.31 8.66 -17.98
CA TYR A 69 -0.06 9.20 -18.49
C TYR A 69 0.64 8.15 -19.35
N HIS A 70 0.85 8.47 -20.61
CA HIS A 70 1.60 7.62 -21.53
C HIS A 70 3.11 7.87 -21.40
N PRO A 71 3.95 6.87 -21.72
CA PRO A 71 5.39 7.06 -21.77
C PRO A 71 5.78 8.20 -22.71
N ASP A 72 6.82 8.94 -22.34
CA ASP A 72 7.44 9.97 -23.17
C ASP A 72 8.97 9.85 -23.13
N LYS A 73 9.67 10.55 -24.02
CA LYS A 73 11.13 10.47 -24.11
C LYS A 73 11.87 11.14 -22.94
N PHE A 74 11.18 11.86 -22.05
CA PHE A 74 11.82 12.82 -21.15
C PHE A 74 11.58 12.55 -19.65
N LYS A 75 10.41 12.03 -19.27
CA LYS A 75 9.96 11.92 -17.88
C LYS A 75 9.40 10.56 -17.51
N ARG A 76 8.64 9.90 -18.38
CA ARG A 76 7.96 8.63 -18.04
C ARG A 76 8.38 7.49 -18.96
N ARG A 77 9.02 6.46 -18.39
CA ARG A 77 9.41 5.24 -19.11
C ARG A 77 8.24 4.27 -19.30
N THR A 78 7.25 4.33 -18.42
CA THR A 78 6.11 3.41 -18.39
C THR A 78 4.79 4.17 -18.27
N LYS A 79 3.71 3.50 -18.67
CA LYS A 79 2.34 4.00 -18.50
C LYS A 79 2.05 4.12 -17.01
N ALA A 80 1.44 5.22 -16.60
CA ALA A 80 1.03 5.46 -15.22
C ALA A 80 -0.41 5.93 -15.18
N TYR A 81 -1.10 5.56 -14.13
CA TYR A 81 -2.49 5.88 -13.90
C TYR A 81 -2.61 6.74 -12.66
N HIS A 82 -3.56 7.64 -12.68
CA HIS A 82 -3.82 8.53 -11.57
C HIS A 82 -5.32 8.66 -11.37
N LEU A 83 -5.82 7.99 -10.34
CA LEU A 83 -7.23 7.94 -9.99
C LEU A 83 -7.46 8.79 -8.76
N TYR A 84 -8.41 9.73 -8.80
CA TYR A 84 -8.73 10.56 -7.65
C TYR A 84 -10.18 11.04 -7.63
N VAL A 85 -10.60 11.48 -6.44
CA VAL A 85 -11.89 12.13 -6.19
C VAL A 85 -11.70 13.33 -5.26
N ASN A 86 -12.51 14.37 -5.45
CA ASN A 86 -12.56 15.49 -4.51
C ASN A 86 -13.37 15.11 -3.27
N SER A 87 -12.71 14.88 -2.14
CA SER A 87 -13.34 14.61 -0.84
C SER A 87 -12.40 14.98 0.32
N ARG A 88 -12.58 16.19 0.90
CA ARG A 88 -11.86 16.61 2.11
C ARG A 88 -12.11 15.71 3.32
N PRO A 89 -13.33 15.20 3.59
CA PRO A 89 -13.55 14.29 4.71
C PRO A 89 -12.76 12.99 4.58
N LEU A 90 -12.78 12.37 3.39
CA LEU A 90 -12.05 11.13 3.15
C LEU A 90 -10.53 11.35 3.23
N LEU A 91 -10.02 12.44 2.64
CA LEU A 91 -8.60 12.79 2.75
C LEU A 91 -8.16 12.97 4.21
N ARG A 92 -8.96 13.63 5.04
CA ARG A 92 -8.66 13.79 6.47
C ARG A 92 -8.57 12.45 7.19
N ARG A 93 -9.49 11.53 6.91
CA ARG A 93 -9.45 10.18 7.48
C ARG A 93 -8.20 9.41 7.08
N PHE A 94 -7.85 9.38 5.80
CA PHE A 94 -6.62 8.69 5.35
C PHE A 94 -5.34 9.27 5.94
N LYS A 95 -5.26 10.60 6.11
CA LYS A 95 -4.15 11.23 6.83
C LYS A 95 -4.10 10.83 8.30
N GLU A 96 -5.26 10.82 8.99
CA GLU A 96 -5.35 10.36 10.37
C GLU A 96 -4.85 8.91 10.53
N PHE A 97 -5.25 8.03 9.62
CA PHE A 97 -4.77 6.64 9.58
C PHE A 97 -3.26 6.56 9.34
N LYS A 98 -2.74 7.31 8.37
CA LYS A 98 -1.30 7.33 8.04
C LYS A 98 -0.44 7.79 9.22
N ASP A 99 -0.88 8.85 9.90
CA ASP A 99 -0.12 9.45 11.01
C ASP A 99 -0.19 8.57 12.29
N ASN A 100 -1.21 7.74 12.43
CA ASN A 100 -1.46 6.94 13.64
C ASN A 100 -1.82 5.47 13.34
N ALA A 101 -1.12 4.83 12.39
CA ALA A 101 -1.48 3.50 11.90
C ALA A 101 -1.67 2.47 13.02
N THR A 102 -0.80 2.47 14.05
CA THR A 102 -0.86 1.55 15.21
C THR A 102 -2.12 1.70 16.07
N LYS A 103 -2.80 2.84 16.03
CA LYS A 103 -4.08 3.06 16.74
C LYS A 103 -5.23 2.34 16.05
N PHE A 104 -5.18 2.20 14.73
CA PHE A 104 -6.31 1.74 13.90
C PHE A 104 -6.09 0.36 13.29
N ILE A 105 -4.85 0.00 13.02
CA ILE A 105 -4.44 -1.28 12.46
C ILE A 105 -3.95 -2.16 13.61
N ASN A 106 -4.69 -3.23 13.91
CA ASN A 106 -4.33 -4.20 14.94
C ASN A 106 -4.90 -5.58 14.58
N GLY A 107 -4.43 -6.62 15.28
CA GLY A 107 -4.93 -7.99 15.12
C GLY A 107 -4.89 -8.48 13.68
N ASP A 108 -6.04 -8.90 13.17
CA ASP A 108 -6.19 -9.49 11.84
C ASP A 108 -6.17 -8.47 10.68
N LEU A 109 -6.15 -7.17 10.99
CA LEU A 109 -6.02 -6.09 10.00
C LEU A 109 -4.57 -5.80 9.59
N ILE A 110 -3.60 -6.27 10.38
CA ILE A 110 -2.18 -5.99 10.12
C ILE A 110 -1.72 -6.59 8.80
N LEU A 111 -2.04 -7.86 8.52
CA LEU A 111 -1.59 -8.54 7.31
C LEU A 111 -2.16 -7.93 6.02
N PRO A 112 -3.47 -7.62 5.91
CA PRO A 112 -4.00 -6.89 4.77
C PRO A 112 -3.37 -5.51 4.59
N TYR A 113 -3.20 -4.75 5.68
CA TYR A 113 -2.54 -3.45 5.64
C TYR A 113 -1.10 -3.55 5.10
N MET A 114 -0.32 -4.50 5.63
CA MET A 114 1.05 -4.72 5.18
C MET A 114 1.12 -5.23 3.73
N ALA A 115 0.12 -5.98 3.26
CA ALA A 115 0.01 -6.37 1.86
C ALA A 115 -0.19 -5.15 0.95
N GLY A 116 -1.03 -4.19 1.34
CA GLY A 116 -1.20 -2.93 0.62
C GLY A 116 0.08 -2.10 0.58
N ARG A 117 0.79 -1.97 1.71
CA ARG A 117 2.11 -1.31 1.77
C ARG A 117 3.11 -1.97 0.82
N PHE A 118 3.14 -3.31 0.83
CA PHE A 118 4.06 -4.09 0.02
C PHE A 118 3.74 -4.01 -1.48
N ASP A 119 2.46 -4.01 -1.87
CA ASP A 119 2.08 -3.92 -3.28
C ASP A 119 2.50 -2.60 -3.91
N GLY A 120 2.41 -1.49 -3.17
CA GLY A 120 2.86 -0.19 -3.62
C GLY A 120 4.38 -0.01 -3.55
N ASP A 121 4.96 -0.02 -2.35
CA ASP A 121 6.37 0.34 -2.10
C ASP A 121 7.27 -0.84 -1.74
N GLY A 122 6.73 -2.06 -1.72
CA GLY A 122 7.50 -3.25 -1.44
C GLY A 122 8.40 -3.62 -2.61
N SER A 123 9.54 -4.24 -2.32
CA SER A 123 10.43 -4.84 -3.29
C SER A 123 10.85 -6.20 -2.77
N ILE A 124 10.98 -7.16 -3.68
CA ILE A 124 11.57 -8.45 -3.39
C ILE A 124 12.60 -8.85 -4.45
N ALA A 125 13.70 -9.47 -4.02
CA ALA A 125 14.64 -10.10 -4.93
C ALA A 125 13.96 -11.16 -5.82
N LYS A 126 14.50 -11.39 -7.02
CA LYS A 126 13.98 -12.35 -8.01
C LYS A 126 13.86 -13.78 -7.48
N ASP A 127 14.65 -14.11 -6.47
CA ASP A 127 14.66 -15.42 -5.83
C ASP A 127 13.60 -15.56 -4.73
N PHE A 128 12.80 -14.51 -4.48
CA PHE A 128 11.79 -14.39 -3.44
C PHE A 128 12.30 -14.63 -2.00
N TYR A 129 13.61 -14.56 -1.78
CA TYR A 129 14.25 -15.00 -0.52
C TYR A 129 15.22 -13.98 0.07
N SER A 130 16.00 -13.29 -0.77
CA SER A 130 17.22 -12.60 -0.30
C SER A 130 17.05 -11.14 0.08
N ASP A 131 16.06 -10.43 -0.45
CA ASP A 131 15.91 -8.98 -0.25
C ASP A 131 14.43 -8.54 -0.28
N CYS A 132 13.69 -8.81 0.80
CA CYS A 132 12.33 -8.28 0.99
C CYS A 132 12.37 -6.99 1.80
N ARG A 133 11.88 -5.90 1.22
CA ARG A 133 11.86 -4.58 1.86
C ARG A 133 10.64 -3.76 1.47
N ILE A 134 10.29 -2.78 2.28
CA ILE A 134 9.30 -1.74 1.97
C ILE A 134 9.97 -0.38 2.14
N VAL A 135 9.75 0.53 1.19
CA VAL A 135 10.33 1.88 1.19
C VAL A 135 9.35 2.88 1.83
N TYR A 136 9.90 3.90 2.50
CA TYR A 136 9.16 4.90 3.26
C TYR A 136 9.74 6.29 3.04
N GLY A 137 8.86 7.29 3.01
CA GLY A 137 9.25 8.71 2.95
C GLY A 137 9.69 9.29 4.31
N SER A 138 9.33 8.64 5.42
CA SER A 138 9.64 9.13 6.77
C SER A 138 10.00 8.01 7.74
N LEU A 139 10.81 8.34 8.76
CA LEU A 139 11.17 7.40 9.82
C LEU A 139 9.96 6.99 10.66
N GLY A 140 9.06 7.94 10.95
CA GLY A 140 7.87 7.69 11.77
C GLY A 140 6.95 6.63 11.15
N GLU A 141 6.72 6.70 9.83
CA GLU A 141 5.95 5.65 9.14
C GLU A 141 6.65 4.29 9.21
N ALA A 142 7.96 4.24 8.97
CA ALA A 142 8.72 2.99 9.02
C ALA A 142 8.69 2.37 10.44
N GLN A 143 8.74 3.20 11.49
CA GLN A 143 8.65 2.76 12.88
C GLN A 143 7.26 2.25 13.25
N ASN A 144 6.20 2.91 12.78
CA ASN A 144 4.83 2.46 12.99
C ASN A 144 4.61 1.08 12.37
N ASP A 145 5.01 0.89 11.10
CA ASP A 145 4.89 -0.41 10.43
C ASP A 145 5.78 -1.49 11.06
N LEU A 146 6.98 -1.14 11.52
CA LEU A 146 7.84 -2.05 12.28
C LEU A 146 7.13 -2.52 13.56
N ALA A 147 6.50 -1.62 14.31
CA ALA A 147 5.76 -1.98 15.52
C ALA A 147 4.60 -2.93 15.24
N LEU A 148 3.84 -2.69 14.16
CA LEU A 148 2.77 -3.59 13.71
C LEU A 148 3.32 -4.99 13.40
N VAL A 149 4.40 -5.09 12.62
CA VAL A 149 5.01 -6.36 12.25
C VAL A 149 5.62 -7.09 13.45
N LEU A 150 6.27 -6.37 14.38
CA LEU A 150 6.76 -6.93 15.64
C LEU A 150 5.63 -7.55 16.47
N SER A 151 4.44 -6.92 16.49
CA SER A 151 3.28 -7.45 17.22
C SER A 151 2.74 -8.78 16.66
N LEU A 152 3.08 -9.12 15.41
CA LEU A 152 2.81 -10.43 14.79
C LEU A 152 3.89 -11.48 15.12
N GLY A 153 4.84 -11.16 16.01
CA GLY A 153 5.89 -12.07 16.45
C GLY A 153 7.04 -12.25 15.45
N PHE A 154 7.19 -11.33 14.50
CA PHE A 154 8.44 -11.24 13.73
C PHE A 154 9.53 -10.61 14.59
N GLN A 155 10.79 -11.00 14.40
CA GLN A 155 11.88 -10.51 15.27
C GLN A 155 13.06 -9.92 14.49
N LYS A 156 13.22 -10.31 13.22
CA LYS A 156 14.43 -10.00 12.44
C LYS A 156 14.15 -9.00 11.33
N MET A 157 13.72 -7.79 11.71
CA MET A 157 13.59 -6.65 10.80
C MET A 157 14.49 -5.51 11.25
N LYS A 158 14.90 -4.68 10.29
CA LYS A 158 15.70 -3.48 10.55
C LYS A 158 15.26 -2.35 9.64
N ILE A 159 15.26 -1.13 10.17
CA ILE A 159 15.07 0.08 9.38
C ILE A 159 16.45 0.60 8.96
N TYR A 160 16.63 0.82 7.66
CA TYR A 160 17.82 1.44 7.09
C TYR A 160 17.49 2.83 6.54
N ASN A 161 18.39 3.79 6.72
CA ASN A 161 18.24 5.16 6.18
C ASN A 161 19.14 5.33 4.95
N TYR A 162 18.52 5.60 3.80
CA TYR A 162 19.20 5.94 2.55
C TYR A 162 19.29 7.45 2.40
N ARG A 163 20.35 8.04 3.00
CA ARG A 163 20.54 9.50 3.07
C ARG A 163 20.44 10.20 1.72
N THR A 164 21.03 9.62 0.66
CA THR A 164 21.02 10.21 -0.69
C THR A 164 19.61 10.25 -1.30
N ALA A 165 18.82 9.19 -1.10
CA ALA A 165 17.45 9.11 -1.61
C ALA A 165 16.44 9.82 -0.68
N LYS A 166 16.84 10.17 0.55
CA LYS A 166 15.99 10.69 1.62
C LYS A 166 14.82 9.74 1.94
N THR A 167 15.09 8.44 1.93
CA THR A 167 14.10 7.39 2.21
C THR A 167 14.57 6.47 3.33
N PHE A 168 13.60 5.81 3.95
CA PHE A 168 13.82 4.75 4.92
C PHE A 168 13.34 3.43 4.33
N CYS A 169 13.99 2.32 4.65
CA CYS A 169 13.57 1.00 4.20
C CYS A 169 13.44 0.07 5.38
N LEU A 170 12.26 -0.52 5.55
CA LEU A 170 12.05 -1.65 6.45
C LEU A 170 12.49 -2.93 5.74
N TYR A 171 13.58 -3.52 6.20
CA TYR A 171 14.11 -4.78 5.67
C TYR A 171 13.63 -5.96 6.51
N PHE A 172 13.16 -7.00 5.83
CA PHE A 172 12.88 -8.30 6.40
C PHE A 172 14.10 -9.19 6.22
N SER A 173 14.59 -9.81 7.29
CA SER A 173 15.63 -10.83 7.18
C SER A 173 15.18 -11.95 6.24
N ARG A 174 16.11 -12.56 5.51
CA ARG A 174 15.87 -13.80 4.74
C ARG A 174 15.17 -14.90 5.56
N LEU A 175 15.39 -14.92 6.87
CA LEU A 175 14.78 -15.89 7.79
C LEU A 175 13.29 -15.60 8.07
N GLU A 176 12.84 -14.37 7.87
CA GLU A 176 11.46 -13.92 8.09
C GLU A 176 10.72 -13.70 6.77
N THR A 177 11.44 -13.55 5.66
CA THR A 177 10.89 -13.17 4.35
C THR A 177 9.80 -14.13 3.89
N ASN A 178 10.05 -15.44 3.85
CA ASN A 178 9.03 -16.40 3.41
C ASN A 178 7.78 -16.38 4.29
N LYS A 179 7.99 -16.29 5.61
CA LYS A 179 6.90 -16.20 6.57
C LYS A 179 6.06 -14.95 6.28
N PHE A 180 6.71 -13.79 6.14
CA PHE A 180 6.03 -12.54 5.80
C PHE A 180 5.23 -12.65 4.50
N LEU A 181 5.87 -13.06 3.41
CA LEU A 181 5.22 -13.18 2.11
C LEU A 181 4.06 -14.17 2.12
N SER A 182 4.22 -15.32 2.76
CA SER A 182 3.15 -16.33 2.87
C SER A 182 1.92 -15.79 3.61
N LEU A 183 2.14 -14.94 4.61
CA LEU A 183 1.06 -14.35 5.40
C LEU A 183 0.35 -13.19 4.68
N ILE A 184 1.06 -12.41 3.86
CA ILE A 184 0.45 -11.33 3.07
C ILE A 184 -0.08 -11.79 1.71
N TYR A 185 0.34 -12.96 1.22
CA TYR A 185 -0.05 -13.53 -0.08
C TYR A 185 -1.57 -13.55 -0.33
N PRO A 186 -2.43 -13.95 0.63
CA PRO A 186 -3.89 -13.96 0.42
C PRO A 186 -4.49 -12.57 0.15
N TYR A 187 -3.77 -11.49 0.49
CA TYR A 187 -4.23 -10.11 0.36
C TYR A 187 -3.48 -9.32 -0.74
N SER A 188 -2.27 -9.75 -1.09
CA SER A 188 -1.41 -9.03 -2.06
C SER A 188 -1.77 -9.38 -3.49
N VAL A 189 -2.25 -8.37 -4.23
CA VAL A 189 -2.54 -8.46 -5.66
C VAL A 189 -1.28 -8.77 -6.45
N ARG A 190 -0.15 -8.16 -6.06
CA ARG A 190 1.12 -8.33 -6.76
C ARG A 190 1.71 -9.73 -6.58
N LEU A 191 1.64 -10.29 -5.38
CA LEU A 191 2.14 -11.63 -5.11
C LEU A 191 1.26 -12.72 -5.73
N GLN A 192 -0.06 -12.53 -5.80
CA GLN A 192 -0.97 -13.48 -6.45
C GLN A 192 -0.72 -13.62 -7.95
N LYS A 193 -0.30 -12.53 -8.62
CA LYS A 193 0.12 -12.58 -10.03
C LYS A 193 1.52 -13.12 -10.24
N SER A 194 2.37 -12.99 -9.22
CA SER A 194 3.72 -13.50 -9.27
C SER A 194 3.64 -15.02 -9.19
N VAL A 195 3.82 -15.70 -10.32
CA VAL A 195 3.89 -17.17 -10.32
C VAL A 195 5.01 -17.57 -9.37
N PHE A 196 4.65 -18.14 -8.21
CA PHE A 196 5.59 -18.89 -7.38
C PHE A 196 5.96 -20.13 -8.18
N ALA A 197 6.83 -19.98 -9.17
CA ALA A 197 7.41 -21.12 -9.84
C ALA A 197 8.20 -21.88 -8.76
N PRO A 198 7.81 -23.12 -8.42
CA PRO A 198 8.61 -23.93 -7.52
C PRO A 198 10.01 -24.02 -8.14
N ARG A 199 11.06 -23.76 -7.35
CA ARG A 199 12.41 -24.08 -7.82
C ARG A 199 12.43 -25.56 -8.18
N ARG A 200 12.81 -25.87 -9.43
CA ARG A 200 13.07 -27.24 -9.89
C ARG A 200 14.19 -27.93 -9.09
N ASP A 201 14.90 -27.18 -8.26
CA ASP A 201 16.04 -27.63 -7.47
C ASP A 201 15.66 -28.46 -6.22
N LEU A 202 14.37 -28.69 -5.97
CA LEU A 202 13.89 -29.65 -4.95
C LEU A 202 13.39 -30.98 -5.53
N ALA A 203 13.54 -31.20 -6.84
CA ALA A 203 13.25 -32.48 -7.48
C ALA A 203 14.53 -33.33 -7.66
N VAL A 204 15.20 -33.66 -6.57
CA VAL A 204 16.02 -34.88 -6.47
C VAL A 204 15.91 -35.39 -5.04
N ILE A 205 15.17 -36.48 -4.86
CA ILE A 205 15.48 -37.69 -4.07
C ILE A 205 14.19 -38.51 -4.05
N GLY A 206 14.23 -39.65 -4.73
CA GLY A 206 13.16 -40.63 -4.91
C GLY A 206 13.54 -41.57 -6.04
#